data_AF-A0A934DSD6-F1
#
_entry.id   AF-A0A934DSD6-F1
#
_cell.length_a   1.000
_cell.length_b   1.000
_cell.length_c   1.000
_cell.angle_alpha   90.00
_cell.angle_beta   90.00
_cell.angle_gamma   90.00
#
_symmetry.space_group_name_H-M   'P 1'
#
loop_
_entity.id
_entity.type
_entity.pdbx_description
1 polymer ?
#
loop_
_entity_poly.entity_id
_entity_poly.type
_entity_poly.pdbx_seq_one_letter_code
_entity_poly.pdbx_strand_id
1 'polypeptide(L)'
;MRRTRKTRGKALPFTPSLDVSAWLQTHPDALIACPNQPGNLKLMPASCVKRHLTANEPRWATIGAEPFHLFVFKMNLVPCRDCKIGARLARQHKEIAA
;
A
#
# COMPACT_ATOMS: atom_id res chain seq x y z
N MET A 1 35.98 -39.29 24.64
CA MET A 1 35.78 -38.78 23.26
C MET A 1 35.06 -37.43 23.32
N ARG A 2 35.73 -36.31 23.02
CA ARG A 2 35.09 -34.97 22.98
C ARG A 2 34.60 -34.67 21.56
N ARG A 3 33.30 -34.46 21.36
CA ARG A 3 32.73 -34.01 20.08
C ARG A 3 33.01 -32.53 19.90
N THR A 4 33.82 -32.18 18.91
CA THR A 4 34.05 -30.79 18.47
C THR A 4 32.82 -30.28 17.71
N ARG A 5 32.20 -29.22 18.22
CA ARG A 5 31.05 -28.56 17.59
C ARG A 5 31.58 -27.63 16.48
N LYS A 6 31.44 -28.01 15.21
CA LYS A 6 31.73 -27.11 14.08
C LYS A 6 30.85 -25.87 14.19
N THR A 7 31.47 -24.70 14.22
CA THR A 7 30.79 -23.41 14.13
C THR A 7 30.11 -23.33 12.77
N ARG A 8 28.77 -23.38 12.75
CA ARG A 8 27.99 -23.02 11.55
C ARG A 8 28.28 -21.55 11.28
N GLY A 9 29.09 -21.26 10.26
CA GLY A 9 29.25 -19.91 9.75
C GLY A 9 27.87 -19.31 9.48
N LYS A 10 27.66 -18.05 9.92
CA LYS A 10 26.42 -17.33 9.65
C LYS A 10 26.27 -17.26 8.12
N ALA A 11 25.39 -18.07 7.55
CA ALA A 11 24.95 -17.87 6.18
C ALA A 11 24.36 -16.46 6.12
N LEU A 12 24.89 -15.63 5.23
CA LEU A 12 24.29 -14.32 4.97
C LEU A 12 22.86 -14.56 4.49
N PRO A 13 21.86 -13.82 5.02
CA PRO A 13 20.50 -13.96 4.55
C PRO A 13 20.47 -13.68 3.04
N PHE A 14 19.84 -14.57 2.28
CA PHE A 14 19.58 -14.34 0.87
C PHE A 14 18.64 -13.14 0.75
N THR A 15 19.18 -12.01 0.29
CA THR A 15 18.39 -10.84 -0.08
C THR A 15 18.35 -10.80 -1.60
N PRO A 16 17.24 -11.11 -2.26
CA PRO A 16 17.15 -10.96 -3.70
C PRO A 16 17.42 -9.50 -4.07
N SER A 17 18.44 -9.26 -4.91
CA SER A 17 18.75 -7.94 -5.43
C SER A 17 17.73 -7.59 -6.51
N LEU A 18 16.58 -7.08 -6.09
CA LEU A 18 15.61 -6.51 -7.02
C LEU A 18 16.08 -5.09 -7.37
N ASP A 19 16.47 -4.87 -8.63
CA ASP A 19 16.66 -3.51 -9.14
C ASP A 19 15.28 -2.90 -9.40
N VAL A 20 14.77 -2.20 -8.38
CA VAL A 20 13.48 -1.52 -8.40
C VAL A 20 13.42 -0.50 -9.54
N SER A 21 14.52 0.18 -9.84
CA SER A 21 14.57 1.21 -10.89
C SER A 21 14.39 0.58 -12.27
N ALA A 22 15.11 -0.52 -12.54
CA ALA A 22 14.96 -1.27 -13.79
C ALA A 22 13.54 -1.84 -13.95
N TRP A 23 12.94 -2.33 -12.87
CA TRP A 23 11.56 -2.83 -12.89
C TRP A 23 10.56 -1.71 -13.19
N LEU A 24 10.71 -0.53 -12.59
CA LEU A 24 9.82 0.61 -12.84
C LEU A 24 9.96 1.16 -14.27
N GLN A 25 11.15 1.10 -14.87
CA GLN A 25 11.34 1.48 -16.28
C GLN A 25 10.58 0.57 -17.24
N THR A 26 10.46 -0.72 -16.92
CA THR A 26 9.71 -1.69 -17.74
C THR A 26 8.20 -1.67 -17.45
N HIS A 27 7.77 -1.03 -16.35
CA HIS A 27 6.37 -0.93 -15.95
C HIS A 27 5.97 0.52 -15.61
N PRO A 28 6.03 1.45 -16.59
CA PRO A 28 5.81 2.87 -16.34
C PRO A 28 4.42 3.18 -15.77
N ASP A 29 3.42 2.37 -16.13
CA ASP A 29 2.02 2.55 -15.73
C ASP A 29 1.64 1.76 -14.46
N ALA A 30 2.58 1.04 -13.84
CA ALA A 30 2.28 0.27 -12.62
C ALA A 30 1.90 1.16 -11.44
N LEU A 31 2.43 2.39 -11.40
CA LEU A 31 2.20 3.35 -10.31
C LEU A 31 1.54 4.63 -10.84
N ILE A 32 0.52 5.10 -10.12
CA ILE A 32 -0.15 6.38 -10.39
C ILE A 32 0.39 7.47 -9.47
N ALA A 33 0.47 8.69 -10.01
CA ALA A 33 0.62 9.90 -9.19
C ALA A 33 -0.72 10.21 -8.50
N CYS A 34 -0.71 10.38 -7.19
CA CYS A 34 -1.90 10.70 -6.42
C CYS A 34 -1.72 12.07 -5.74
N PRO A 35 -2.62 13.04 -5.98
CA PRO A 35 -2.52 14.37 -5.38
C PRO A 35 -2.72 14.35 -3.85
N ASN A 36 -3.38 13.31 -3.35
CA ASN A 36 -3.69 13.14 -1.93
C ASN A 36 -2.62 12.33 -1.19
N GLN A 37 -1.52 11.98 -1.87
CA GLN A 37 -0.42 11.26 -1.25
C GLN A 37 0.67 12.23 -0.78
N PRO A 38 1.00 12.25 0.52
CA PRO A 38 2.05 13.11 1.05
C PRO A 38 3.38 12.88 0.34
N GLY A 39 4.14 13.96 0.12
CA GLY A 39 5.45 13.88 -0.52
C GLY A 39 5.42 13.51 -2.00
N ASN A 40 4.27 13.66 -2.68
CA ASN A 40 4.08 13.32 -4.10
C ASN A 40 4.46 11.86 -4.42
N LEU A 41 4.29 10.97 -3.44
CA LEU A 41 4.59 9.55 -3.62
C LEU A 41 3.59 8.91 -4.59
N LYS A 42 4.10 8.02 -5.43
CA LYS A 42 3.26 7.21 -6.32
C LYS A 42 2.74 5.98 -5.58
N LEU A 43 1.61 5.43 -6.03
CA LEU A 43 1.07 4.18 -5.50
C LEU A 43 0.44 3.32 -6.60
N MET A 44 0.29 2.03 -6.33
CA MET A 44 -0.42 1.13 -7.24
C MET A 44 -1.91 1.53 -7.38
N PRO A 45 -2.53 1.36 -8.57
CA PRO A 45 -3.97 1.56 -8.75
C PRO A 45 -4.82 0.78 -7.74
N ALA A 46 -4.47 -0.50 -7.49
CA ALA A 46 -5.15 -1.35 -6.52
C ALA A 46 -5.13 -0.76 -5.10
N SER A 47 -4.01 -0.15 -4.69
CA SER A 47 -3.90 0.54 -3.40
C SER A 47 -4.81 1.77 -3.34
N CYS A 48 -4.97 2.49 -4.45
CA CYS A 48 -5.89 3.63 -4.54
C CYS A 48 -7.35 3.17 -4.38
N VAL A 49 -7.74 2.09 -5.09
CA VAL A 49 -9.07 1.47 -4.97
C VAL A 49 -9.35 1.05 -3.54
N LYS A 50 -8.40 0.34 -2.90
CA LYS A 50 -8.56 -0.10 -1.52
C LYS A 50 -8.77 1.07 -0.57
N ARG A 51 -7.95 2.12 -0.66
CA ARG A 51 -8.10 3.34 0.17
C ARG A 51 -9.44 4.02 -0.05
N HIS A 52 -9.89 4.14 -1.29
CA HIS A 52 -11.19 4.74 -1.60
C HIS A 52 -12.35 3.92 -1.02
N LEU A 53 -12.37 2.60 -1.25
CA LEU A 53 -13.40 1.73 -0.70
C LEU A 53 -13.42 1.82 0.83
N THR A 54 -12.26 1.70 1.46
CA THR A 54 -12.13 1.81 2.92
C THR A 54 -12.59 3.17 3.43
N ALA A 55 -12.22 4.29 2.81
CA ALA A 55 -12.66 5.63 3.24
C ALA A 55 -14.20 5.82 3.25
N ASN A 56 -14.91 5.03 2.44
CA ASN A 56 -16.36 5.07 2.28
C ASN A 56 -17.09 3.93 3.02
N GLU A 57 -16.40 3.04 3.75
CA GLU A 57 -17.08 2.07 4.61
C GLU A 57 -17.72 2.77 5.83
N PRO A 58 -18.91 2.34 6.28
CA PRO A 58 -19.62 2.97 7.40
C PRO A 58 -18.82 3.06 8.68
N ARG A 59 -17.96 2.06 8.98
CA ARG A 59 -17.10 2.07 10.18
C ARG A 59 -16.14 3.26 10.24
N TRP A 60 -15.81 3.86 9.10
CA TRP A 60 -14.95 5.05 9.04
C TRP A 60 -15.75 6.34 8.86
N ALA A 61 -17.09 6.30 8.87
CA ALA A 61 -17.97 7.46 8.71
C ALA A 61 -17.78 8.50 9.83
N THR A 62 -17.76 8.04 11.09
CA THR A 62 -17.91 8.91 12.27
C THR A 62 -16.57 9.21 12.94
N ILE A 63 -16.12 10.46 12.91
CA ILE A 63 -14.87 10.90 13.56
C ILE A 63 -15.16 11.13 15.06
N GLY A 64 -15.15 10.09 15.90
CA GLY A 64 -15.41 10.23 17.33
C GLY A 64 -14.57 9.28 18.17
N ALA A 65 -13.84 9.83 19.15
CA ALA A 65 -13.10 9.16 20.25
C ALA A 65 -12.39 7.82 19.93
N GLU A 66 -11.89 7.66 18.72
CA GLU A 66 -11.11 6.49 18.33
C GLU A 66 -9.74 6.52 19.04
N PRO A 67 -9.20 5.35 19.46
CA PRO A 67 -7.80 5.23 19.85
C PRO A 67 -6.85 5.88 18.83
N PHE A 68 -5.78 6.52 19.32
CA PHE A 68 -4.88 7.34 18.48
C PHE A 68 -4.38 6.62 17.21
N HIS A 69 -4.08 5.32 17.29
CA HIS A 69 -3.65 4.54 16.14
C HIS A 69 -4.72 4.47 15.04
N LEU A 70 -6.00 4.29 15.39
CA LEU A 70 -7.11 4.29 14.45
C LEU A 70 -7.37 5.70 13.91
N PHE A 71 -7.23 6.73 14.74
CA PHE A 71 -7.32 8.13 14.32
C PHE A 71 -6.32 8.45 13.19
N VAL A 72 -5.05 8.06 13.32
CA VAL A 72 -4.02 8.31 12.28
C VAL A 72 -4.37 7.64 10.95
N PHE A 73 -4.86 6.40 10.97
CA PHE A 73 -5.33 5.73 9.74
C PHE A 73 -6.52 6.47 9.14
N LYS A 74 -7.49 6.84 9.96
CA LYS A 74 -8.71 7.54 9.52
C LYS A 74 -8.39 8.88 8.87
N MET A 75 -7.50 9.68 9.46
CA MET A 75 -7.10 10.97 8.91
C MET A 75 -6.44 10.85 7.53
N ASN A 76 -5.71 9.76 7.27
CA ASN A 76 -5.13 9.47 5.95
C ASN A 76 -6.14 8.95 4.91
N LEU A 77 -7.35 8.60 5.34
CA LEU A 77 -8.46 8.17 4.49
C LEU A 77 -9.45 9.30 4.18
N VAL A 78 -9.49 10.36 5.00
CA VAL A 78 -10.38 11.52 4.79
C VAL A 78 -10.28 12.07 3.35
N PRO A 79 -9.08 12.30 2.77
CA PRO A 79 -8.97 12.80 1.39
C PRO A 79 -9.45 11.80 0.32
N CYS A 80 -9.61 10.52 0.68
CA CYS A 80 -10.05 9.47 -0.24
C CYS A 80 -11.57 9.28 -0.25
N ARG A 81 -12.30 9.88 0.70
CA ARG A 81 -13.77 9.91 0.71
C ARG A 81 -14.27 10.71 -0.49
N ASP A 82 -15.20 10.12 -1.26
CA ASP A 82 -15.73 10.68 -2.51
C ASP A 82 -14.68 11.14 -3.54
N CYS A 83 -13.44 10.63 -3.45
CA CYS A 83 -12.37 10.98 -4.36
C CYS A 83 -12.67 10.47 -5.78
N LYS A 84 -12.70 11.39 -6.77
CA LYS A 84 -13.00 11.08 -8.18
C LYS A 84 -12.04 10.05 -8.79
N ILE A 85 -10.75 10.13 -8.46
CA ILE A 85 -9.72 9.19 -8.96
C ILE A 85 -10.00 7.79 -8.41
N GLY A 86 -10.20 7.69 -7.09
CA GLY A 86 -10.54 6.44 -6.42
C GLY A 86 -11.83 5.82 -6.94
N ALA A 87 -12.88 6.62 -7.12
CA ALA A 87 -14.17 6.17 -7.64
C ALA A 87 -14.06 5.62 -9.07
N ARG A 88 -13.33 6.30 -9.96
CA ARG A 88 -13.09 5.84 -11.33
C ARG A 88 -12.35 4.49 -11.34
N LEU A 89 -11.25 4.39 -10.59
CA LEU A 89 -10.46 3.16 -10.52
C LEU A 89 -11.23 2.00 -9.87
N ALA A 90 -12.06 2.29 -8.87
CA ALA A 90 -12.88 1.27 -8.21
C ALA A 90 -13.95 0.70 -9.13
N ARG A 91 -14.54 1.51 -10.02
CA ARG A 91 -15.46 1.05 -11.06
C ARG A 91 -14.75 0.12 -12.04
N GLN A 92 -13.62 0.56 -12.59
CA GLN A 92 -12.81 -0.25 -13.51
C GLN A 92 -12.36 -1.58 -12.90
N HIS A 93 -11.99 -1.58 -11.61
CA HIS A 93 -11.60 -2.80 -10.91
C HIS A 93 -12.76 -3.79 -10.73
N LYS A 94 -14.00 -3.30 -10.53
CA LYS A 94 -15.18 -4.18 -10.46
C LYS A 94 -15.49 -4.80 -11.82
N GLU A 95 -15.33 -4.05 -12.90
CA GLU A 95 -15.52 -4.53 -14.27
C GLU A 95 -14.51 -5.62 -14.67
N ILE A 96 -13.27 -5.51 -14.20
CA ILE A 96 -12.22 -6.53 -14.46
C ILE A 96 -12.43 -7.81 -13.61
N ALA A 97 -13.06 -7.69 -12.44
CA ALA A 97 -13.25 -8.79 -11.51
C ALA A 97 -14.59 -9.55 -11.68
N ALA A 98 -15.47 -9.07 -12.56
CA ALA A 98 -16.76 -9.67 -12.91
C ALA A 98 -16.62 -10.55 -14.16
#